data_AF-A0A554JCE3-F1
#
_entry.id   AF-A0A554JCE3-F1
#
_cell.length_a   1.000
_cell.length_b   1.000
_cell.length_c   1.000
_cell.angle_alpha   90.00
_cell.angle_beta   90.00
_cell.angle_gamma   90.00
#
_symmetry.space_group_name_H-M   'P 1'
#
loop_
_entity.id
_entity.type
_entity.pdbx_description
1 polymer ?
#
loop_
_entity_poly.entity_id
_entity_poly.type
_entity_poly.pdbx_seq_one_letter_code
_entity_poly.pdbx_strand_id
1 'polypeptide(L)' 'MQLREFTEEQSTEYQSLVQINGCFLQDWKWGEFQKSIGKKIFRFGIEENGTLIFIAQGYLQAIKIL' A
#
# COMPACT_ATOMS: atom_id res chain seq x y z
N MET A 1 -3.55 17.95 1.87
CA MET A 1 -3.04 16.61 1.48
C MET A 1 -1.70 16.32 2.15
N GLN A 2 -1.60 15.21 2.88
CA GLN A 2 -0.38 14.72 3.52
C GLN A 2 -0.18 13.24 3.15
N LEU A 3 1.05 12.85 2.85
CA LEU A 3 1.40 11.46 2.58
C LEU A 3 1.58 10.72 3.91
N ARG A 4 0.89 9.60 4.07
CA ARG A 4 1.06 8.68 5.21
C ARG A 4 1.60 7.35 4.72
N GLU A 5 2.68 6.87 5.31
CA GLU A 5 3.20 5.52 5.08
C GLU A 5 2.49 4.49 5.97
N PHE A 6 2.26 3.29 5.45
CA PHE A 6 1.74 2.15 6.21
C PHE A 6 2.83 1.09 6.39
N THR A 7 3.26 0.89 7.63
CA THR A 7 4.23 -0.14 8.03
C THR A 7 3.51 -1.38 8.55
N GLU A 8 4.27 -2.41 8.94
CA GLU A 8 3.71 -3.66 9.48
C GLU A 8 2.83 -3.45 10.70
N GLU A 9 3.12 -2.43 11.52
CA GLU A 9 2.30 -2.07 12.69
C GLU A 9 0.88 -1.67 12.29
N GLN A 10 0.70 -1.05 11.12
CA GLN A 10 -0.62 -0.64 10.60
C GLN A 10 -1.22 -1.64 9.61
N SER A 11 -0.71 -2.87 9.53
CA SER A 11 -1.16 -3.88 8.56
C SER A 11 -2.66 -4.21 8.66
N THR A 12 -3.17 -4.33 9.87
CA THR A 12 -4.60 -4.59 10.13
C THR A 12 -5.49 -3.41 9.69
N GLU A 13 -5.06 -2.18 9.98
CA GLU A 13 -5.76 -0.96 9.54
C GLU A 13 -5.84 -0.92 8.01
N TYR A 14 -4.68 -1.04 7.35
CA TYR A 14 -4.60 -1.05 5.89
C TYR A 14 -5.46 -2.14 5.26
N GLN A 15 -5.40 -3.37 5.79
CA GLN A 15 -6.18 -4.50 5.28
C GLN A 15 -7.69 -4.24 5.37
N SER A 16 -8.16 -3.64 6.47
CA SER A 16 -9.58 -3.32 6.63
C SER A 16 -10.08 -2.32 5.59
N LEU A 17 -9.25 -1.33 5.23
CA LEU A 17 -9.58 -0.31 4.23
C LEU A 17 -9.64 -0.91 2.80
N VAL A 18 -8.76 -1.86 2.50
CA VAL A 18 -8.73 -2.54 1.19
C VAL A 18 -9.96 -3.44 1.01
N GLN A 19 -10.38 -4.15 2.06
CA GLN A 19 -11.53 -5.05 2.01
C GLN A 19 -12.83 -4.33 1.67
N ILE A 20 -12.99 -3.06 2.06
CA ILE A 20 -14.14 -2.23 1.71
C ILE A 20 -14.27 -2.09 0.18
N ASN A 21 -13.15 -1.98 -0.53
CA ASN A 21 -13.13 -1.72 -1.97
C ASN A 21 -12.85 -2.97 -2.82
N GLY A 22 -12.54 -4.11 -2.20
CA GLY A 22 -12.40 -5.41 -2.88
C GLY A 22 -11.23 -5.51 -3.86
N CYS A 23 -10.17 -4.70 -3.71
CA CYS A 23 -9.05 -4.73 -4.65
C CYS A 23 -7.97 -5.73 -4.21
N PHE A 24 -7.97 -6.92 -4.81
CA PHE A 24 -7.01 -8.00 -4.49
C PHE A 24 -5.54 -7.57 -4.59
N LEU A 25 -5.17 -6.81 -5.63
CA LEU A 25 -3.79 -6.32 -5.80
C LEU A 25 -3.36 -5.33 -4.71
N GLN A 26 -4.32 -4.82 -3.94
CA GLN A 26 -4.09 -3.95 -2.82
C GLN A 26 -4.10 -4.70 -1.48
N ASP A 27 -4.32 -6.02 -1.44
CA ASP A 27 -4.32 -6.81 -0.20
C ASP A 27 -2.95 -6.86 0.50
N TRP A 28 -2.92 -6.82 1.83
CA TRP A 28 -1.67 -6.84 2.59
C TRP A 28 -0.85 -8.10 2.28
N LYS A 29 -1.49 -9.27 2.28
CA LYS A 29 -0.85 -10.57 2.02
C LYS A 29 -0.39 -10.68 0.57
N TRP A 30 -1.07 -10.04 -0.37
CA TRP A 30 -0.56 -9.93 -1.74
C TRP A 30 0.78 -9.18 -1.78
N GLY A 31 0.92 -8.11 -1.01
CA GLY A 31 2.21 -7.43 -0.84
C GLY A 31 3.27 -8.33 -0.19
N GLU A 32 2.92 -9.09 0.84
CA GLU A 32 3.86 -10.04 1.46
C GLU A 32 4.30 -11.16 0.51
N PHE A 33 3.41 -11.65 -0.35
CA PHE A 33 3.77 -12.56 -1.43
C PHE A 33 4.75 -11.90 -2.42
N GLN A 34 4.52 -10.65 -2.79
CA GLN A 34 5.47 -9.94 -3.67
C GLN A 34 6.84 -9.74 -3.00
N LYS A 35 6.88 -9.47 -1.69
CA LYS A 35 8.14 -9.44 -0.92
C LYS A 35 8.87 -10.78 -0.99
N SER A 36 8.16 -11.91 -0.88
CA SER A 36 8.76 -13.24 -0.89
C SER A 36 9.41 -13.62 -2.23
N ILE A 37 8.95 -13.03 -3.34
CA ILE A 37 9.56 -13.17 -4.67
C ILE A 37 10.59 -12.06 -4.99
N GLY A 38 11.07 -11.35 -3.96
CA GLY A 38 12.17 -10.38 -4.07
C GLY A 38 11.76 -8.97 -4.48
N LYS A 39 10.47 -8.61 -4.45
CA LYS A 39 10.04 -7.22 -4.69
C LYS A 39 10.13 -6.38 -3.41
N LYS A 40 10.48 -5.11 -3.55
CA LYS A 40 10.38 -4.14 -2.45
C LYS A 40 9.00 -3.51 -2.49
N ILE A 41 8.20 -3.63 -1.43
CA ILE A 41 6.85 -3.08 -1.37
C ILE A 41 6.83 -1.75 -0.63
N PHE A 42 6.03 -0.82 -1.12
CA PHE A 42 5.71 0.44 -0.46
C PHE A 42 4.21 0.63 -0.42
N ARG A 43 3.71 1.05 0.73
CA ARG A 43 2.29 1.22 1.02
C ARG A 43 2.09 2.62 1.59
N PHE A 44 1.19 3.38 0.99
CA PHE A 44 0.96 4.75 1.37
C PHE A 44 -0.50 5.14 1.19
N GLY A 45 -0.90 6.22 1.84
CA GLY A 45 -2.18 6.87 1.65
C GLY A 45 -2.03 8.38 1.61
N ILE A 46 -3.11 9.05 1.21
CA ILE A 46 -3.20 10.52 1.21
C ILE A 46 -4.30 10.90 2.20
N GLU A 47 -3.93 11.72 3.18
CA GLU A 47 -4.85 12.30 4.16
C GLU A 47 -5.12 13.77 3.85
N GLU A 48 -6.38 14.17 3.96
CA GLU A 48 -6.83 15.55 3.80
C GLU A 48 -7.85 15.89 4.87
N ASN A 49 -7.59 16.96 5.64
CA ASN A 49 -8.45 17.43 6.73
C ASN A 49 -8.85 16.31 7.72
N GLY A 50 -7.90 15.43 8.06
CA GLY A 50 -8.12 14.29 8.96
C GLY A 50 -8.87 13.11 8.34
N THR A 51 -9.15 13.15 7.04
CA THR A 51 -9.82 12.07 6.30
C THR A 51 -8.82 11.40 5.36
N LEU A 52 -8.74 10.06 5.41
CA LEU A 52 -7.98 9.27 4.45
C LEU A 52 -8.77 9.16 3.15
N ILE A 53 -8.27 9.77 2.08
CA ILE A 53 -8.96 9.87 0.78
C ILE A 53 -8.37 8.96 -0.30
N PHE A 54 -7.20 8.36 -0.03
CA PHE A 54 -6.52 7.47 -0.96
C PHE A 54 -5.66 6.46 -0.20
N ILE A 55 -5.58 5.24 -0.72
CA ILE A 55 -4.60 4.23 -0.33
C ILE A 55 -4.06 3.52 -1.57
N ALA A 56 -2.80 3.15 -1.54
CA ALA A 56 -2.20 2.25 -2.52
C ALA A 56 -0.99 1.52 -1.95
N GLN A 57 -0.75 0.35 -2.53
CA GLN A 57 0.52 -0.35 -2.53
C GLN A 57 1.05 -0.46 -3.94
N GLY A 58 2.37 -0.44 -4.03
CA GLY A 58 3.12 -0.80 -5.23
C GLY A 58 4.46 -1.42 -4.86
N TYR A 59 5.10 -2.07 -5.83
CA TYR A 59 6.49 -2.46 -5.66
C TYR A 59 7.42 -1.42 -6.29
N LEU A 60 8.52 -1.13 -5.61
CA LEU A 60 9.57 -0.27 -6.12
C LEU A 60 10.43 -1.07 -7.10
N GLN A 61 10.54 -0.55 -8.31
CA GLN A 61 11.45 -1.04 -9.32
C GLN A 61 12.15 0.15 -9.97
N ALA A 62 13.48 0.09 -10.06
CA ALA A 62 14.22 1.07 -10.85
C ALA A 62 13.87 0.88 -12.33
N ILE A 63 13.32 1.92 -12.94
CA ILE A 63 13.01 1.96 -14.37
C ILE A 63 14.07 2.85 -15.02
N LYS A 64 14.78 2.31 -16.02
CA LYS A 64 15.56 3.14 -16.93
C LYS A 64 14.60 3.71 -17.96
N ILE A 65 14.47 5.03 -17.99
CA ILE A 65 13.74 5.72 -19.06
C ILE A 65 14.70 5.76 -20.26
N LEU A 66 14.25 5.20 -21.39
CA LEU A 66 14.97 5.22 -22.67
C LEU A 66 14.93 6.61 -23.30
#